data_AF-A0A524G1F8-F1
#
_entry.id   AF-A0A524G1F8-F1
#
_cell.length_a   1.000
_cell.length_b   1.000
_cell.length_c   1.000
_cell.angle_alpha   90.00
_cell.angle_beta   90.00
_cell.angle_gamma   90.00
#
_symmetry.space_group_name_H-M   'P 1'
#
loop_
_entity.id
_entity.type
_entity.pdbx_description
1 polymer ?
#
loop_
_entity_poly.entity_id
_entity_poly.type
_entity_poly.pdbx_seq_one_letter_code
_entity_poly.pdbx_strand_id
1 'polypeptide(L)'
;MKSTDVQVTSLDLVSGFTLVIVLSLLFAAVILYIGRTVAPKARVTGGAVESYACGEPAFLGGKVQFNLELFNYALYFMLFDIVGFMLFLSWANPSIIVIMYLVMTLVAAAYVSISPQNE
;
A
#
# COMPACT_ATOMS: atom_id res chain seq x y z
N MET A 1 35.69 -17.58 -7.62
CA MET A 1 35.31 -16.31 -6.96
C MET A 1 34.38 -16.68 -5.82
N LYS A 2 34.75 -16.33 -4.60
CA LYS A 2 34.61 -17.18 -3.40
C LYS A 2 33.28 -16.91 -2.68
N SER A 3 32.61 -17.96 -2.20
CA SER A 3 31.35 -17.91 -1.44
C SER A 3 31.35 -16.93 -0.26
N THR A 4 32.53 -16.55 0.23
CA THR A 4 32.72 -15.60 1.33
C THR A 4 32.42 -14.14 0.92
N ASP A 5 32.76 -13.72 -0.30
CA ASP A 5 32.48 -12.34 -0.78
C ASP A 5 30.98 -12.09 -0.98
N VAL A 6 30.23 -13.12 -1.40
CA VAL A 6 28.76 -13.04 -1.58
C VAL A 6 28.04 -12.94 -0.24
N GLN A 7 28.54 -13.61 0.81
CA GLN A 7 27.95 -13.50 2.15
C GLN A 7 28.20 -12.13 2.79
N VAL A 8 29.39 -11.55 2.62
CA VAL A 8 29.71 -10.22 3.17
C VAL A 8 28.87 -9.12 2.51
N THR A 9 28.78 -9.14 1.17
CA THR A 9 27.94 -8.18 0.41
C THR A 9 26.44 -8.29 0.72
N SER A 10 25.95 -9.50 1.00
CA SER A 10 24.55 -9.71 1.42
C SER A 10 24.27 -9.15 2.81
N LEU A 11 25.23 -9.26 3.75
CA LEU A 11 25.10 -8.70 5.10
C LEU A 11 25.11 -7.17 5.08
N ASP A 12 25.96 -6.56 4.25
CA ASP A 12 26.03 -5.10 4.09
C ASP A 12 24.73 -4.53 3.49
N LEU A 13 24.12 -5.24 2.54
CA LEU A 13 22.85 -4.84 1.94
C LEU A 13 21.68 -4.88 2.94
N VAL A 14 21.57 -5.97 3.71
CA VAL A 14 20.52 -6.12 4.74
C VAL A 14 20.72 -5.11 5.86
N SER A 15 21.97 -4.88 6.28
CA SER A 15 22.34 -3.87 7.27
C SER A 15 21.96 -2.46 6.79
N GLY A 16 22.32 -2.11 5.56
CA GLY A 16 21.98 -0.81 4.97
C GLY A 16 20.47 -0.58 4.85
N PHE A 17 19.72 -1.57 4.35
CA PHE A 17 18.26 -1.48 4.23
C PHE A 17 17.59 -1.32 5.60
N THR A 18 18.02 -2.11 6.58
CA THR A 18 17.51 -2.04 7.96
C THR A 18 17.80 -0.67 8.57
N LEU A 19 19.02 -0.13 8.37
CA LEU A 19 19.41 1.19 8.85
C LEU A 19 18.47 2.27 8.29
N VAL A 20 18.22 2.27 6.97
CA VAL A 20 17.35 3.27 6.33
C VAL A 20 15.92 3.24 6.90
N ILE A 21 15.33 2.06 7.07
CA ILE A 21 14.00 1.92 7.66
C ILE A 21 13.99 2.45 9.09
N VAL A 22 14.94 2.01 9.92
CA VAL A 22 15.00 2.42 11.32
C VAL A 22 15.21 3.93 11.44
N LEU A 23 16.12 4.50 10.65
CA LEU A 23 16.43 5.92 10.68
C LEU A 23 15.25 6.77 10.20
N SER A 24 14.55 6.35 9.14
CA SER A 24 13.35 7.05 8.65
C SER A 24 12.21 7.07 9.67
N LEU A 25 11.94 5.93 10.32
CA LEU A 25 10.94 5.85 11.38
C LEU A 25 11.34 6.65 12.62
N LEU A 26 12.61 6.60 13.01
CA LEU A 26 13.15 7.39 14.12
C LEU A 26 13.02 8.88 13.81
N PHE A 27 13.37 9.30 12.61
CA PHE A 27 13.25 10.68 12.18
C PHE A 27 11.80 11.17 12.21
N ALA A 28 10.86 10.38 11.69
CA ALA A 28 9.43 10.69 11.79
C ALA A 28 8.97 10.79 13.26
N ALA A 29 9.41 9.88 14.12
CA ALA A 29 9.08 9.90 15.55
C ALA A 29 9.65 11.15 16.25
N VAL A 30 10.88 11.56 15.93
CA VAL A 30 11.49 12.78 16.48
C VAL A 30 10.71 14.02 16.07
N ILE A 31 10.30 14.13 14.80
CA ILE A 31 9.48 15.25 14.33
C ILE A 31 8.14 15.29 15.09
N LEU A 32 7.47 14.15 15.22
CA LEU A 32 6.21 14.07 15.98
C LEU A 32 6.39 14.38 17.47
N TYR A 33 7.51 13.97 18.06
CA TYR A 33 7.84 14.27 19.46
C TYR A 33 8.08 15.76 19.67
N ILE A 34 8.89 16.40 18.82
CA ILE A 34 9.13 17.85 18.88
C ILE A 34 7.82 18.61 18.62
N GLY A 35 7.02 18.18 17.64
CA GLY A 35 5.71 18.76 17.37
C GLY A 35 4.80 18.71 18.60
N ARG A 36 4.81 17.58 19.33
CA ARG A 36 4.04 17.42 20.57
C ARG A 36 4.54 18.29 21.73
N THR A 37 5.84 18.55 21.84
CA THR A 37 6.39 19.37 22.93
C THR A 37 6.25 20.87 22.68
N VAL A 38 6.31 21.30 21.41
CA VAL A 38 6.19 22.71 21.02
C VAL A 38 4.74 23.15 20.84
N ALA A 39 3.84 22.24 20.45
CA ALA A 39 2.44 22.58 20.19
C ALA A 39 1.69 23.03 21.46
N PRO A 40 0.75 24.00 21.34
CA PRO A 40 -0.14 24.36 22.44
C PRO A 40 -1.02 23.18 22.83
N LYS A 41 -1.37 23.10 24.12
CA LYS A 41 -2.25 22.03 24.64
C LYS A 41 -3.58 22.03 23.88
N ALA A 42 -3.92 20.88 23.29
CA ALA A 42 -5.18 20.70 22.58
C ALA A 42 -6.37 20.82 23.55
N ARG A 43 -7.47 21.40 23.07
CA ARG A 43 -8.73 21.46 23.82
C ARG A 43 -9.36 20.06 23.81
N VAL A 44 -9.88 19.64 24.96
CA VAL A 44 -10.45 18.29 25.17
C VAL A 44 -11.98 18.26 25.10
N THR A 45 -12.63 19.41 24.92
CA THR A 45 -14.09 19.56 24.96
C THR A 45 -14.59 20.57 23.93
N GLY A 46 -15.85 20.43 23.53
CA GLY A 46 -16.54 21.31 22.57
C GLY A 46 -16.19 21.00 21.11
N GLY A 47 -16.45 21.94 20.20
CA GLY A 47 -16.26 21.73 18.76
C GLY A 47 -14.83 21.42 18.30
N ALA A 48 -13.82 21.54 19.18
CA ALA A 48 -12.44 21.17 18.87
C ALA A 48 -12.22 19.64 18.80
N VAL A 49 -13.10 18.85 19.43
CA VAL A 49 -13.07 17.38 19.43
C VAL A 49 -14.20 16.77 18.61
N GLU A 50 -15.11 17.59 18.10
CA GLU A 50 -16.21 17.16 17.23
C GLU A 50 -15.74 17.13 15.78
N SER A 51 -16.28 16.18 15.00
CA SER A 51 -16.01 16.14 13.57
C SER A 51 -16.54 17.40 12.89
N TYR A 52 -15.78 17.93 11.94
CA TYR A 52 -16.21 19.09 11.16
C TYR A 52 -17.52 18.77 10.43
N ALA A 53 -18.56 19.53 10.76
CA ALA A 53 -19.91 19.33 10.23
C ALA A 53 -20.51 20.65 9.72
N CYS A 54 -19.71 21.51 9.06
CA CYS A 54 -20.19 22.76 8.44
C CYS A 54 -20.98 23.73 9.34
N GLY A 55 -20.88 23.60 10.67
CA GLY A 55 -21.66 24.36 11.65
C GLY A 55 -22.98 23.70 12.10
N GLU A 56 -23.30 22.55 11.53
CA GLU A 56 -24.41 21.67 11.92
C GLU A 56 -23.97 20.72 13.06
N PRO A 57 -24.91 20.19 13.86
CA PRO A 57 -24.57 19.20 14.89
C PRO A 57 -23.93 17.98 14.25
N ALA A 58 -22.83 17.50 14.84
CA ALA A 58 -22.08 16.37 14.33
C ALA A 58 -22.99 15.13 14.17
N PHE A 59 -23.03 14.58 12.96
CA PHE A 59 -23.81 13.37 12.68
C PHE A 59 -23.11 12.14 13.23
N LEU A 60 -23.73 11.46 14.21
CA LEU A 60 -23.32 10.13 14.64
C LEU A 60 -23.71 9.09 13.56
N GLY A 61 -22.79 8.83 12.63
CA GLY A 61 -22.86 7.67 11.76
C GLY A 61 -23.52 7.91 10.41
N GLY A 62 -22.75 8.47 9.47
CA GLY A 62 -23.05 8.31 8.05
C GLY A 62 -22.78 6.86 7.64
N LYS A 63 -23.79 6.16 7.12
CA LYS A 63 -23.55 4.90 6.42
C LYS A 63 -22.78 5.22 5.16
N VAL A 64 -21.55 4.76 5.05
CA VAL A 64 -20.77 4.87 3.81
C VAL A 64 -21.46 3.97 2.79
N GLN A 65 -22.10 4.57 1.79
CA GLN A 65 -22.63 3.82 0.65
C GLN A 65 -21.43 3.32 -0.15
N PHE A 66 -21.20 2.01 -0.11
CA PHE A 66 -20.09 1.39 -0.82
C PHE A 66 -20.46 1.26 -2.30
N ASN A 67 -19.75 1.99 -3.16
CA ASN A 67 -19.93 1.89 -4.61
C ASN A 67 -19.16 0.66 -5.12
N LEU A 68 -19.84 -0.19 -5.89
CA LEU A 68 -19.27 -1.38 -6.52
C LEU A 68 -18.13 -1.03 -7.49
N GLU A 69 -18.12 0.18 -8.05
CA GLU A 69 -17.04 0.64 -8.92
C GLU A 69 -15.68 0.68 -8.20
N LEU A 70 -15.65 1.14 -6.94
CA LEU A 70 -14.41 1.17 -6.14
C LEU A 70 -13.88 -0.25 -5.86
N PHE A 71 -14.78 -1.22 -5.76
CA PHE A 71 -14.41 -2.62 -5.61
C PHE A 71 -13.78 -3.18 -6.89
N ASN A 72 -14.34 -2.86 -8.05
CA ASN A 72 -13.78 -3.25 -9.34
C ASN A 72 -12.35 -2.71 -9.51
N TYR A 73 -12.10 -1.45 -9.14
CA TYR A 73 -10.74 -0.89 -9.14
C TYR A 73 -9.78 -1.66 -8.24
N ALA A 74 -10.18 -1.98 -7.00
CA ALA A 74 -9.35 -2.74 -6.08
C ALA A 74 -9.03 -4.15 -6.61
N LEU A 75 -10.00 -4.80 -7.27
CA LEU A 75 -9.82 -6.12 -7.89
C LEU A 75 -8.80 -6.06 -9.03
N TYR A 76 -8.93 -5.09 -9.95
CA TYR A 76 -7.95 -4.90 -11.02
C TYR A 76 -6.57 -4.58 -10.48
N PHE A 77 -6.47 -3.72 -9.46
CA PHE A 77 -5.20 -3.41 -8.81
C PHE A 77 -4.52 -4.68 -8.27
N MET A 78 -5.24 -5.53 -7.55
CA MET A 78 -4.68 -6.80 -7.05
C MET A 78 -4.24 -7.75 -8.17
N LEU A 79 -5.02 -7.86 -9.26
CA LEU A 79 -4.64 -8.70 -10.40
C LEU A 79 -3.34 -8.19 -11.06
N PHE A 80 -3.24 -6.89 -11.32
CA PHE A 80 -2.05 -6.31 -11.95
C PHE A 80 -0.84 -6.29 -11.02
N ASP A 81 -1.03 -6.17 -9.71
CA ASP A 81 0.05 -6.24 -8.72
C ASP A 81 0.72 -7.63 -8.72
N ILE A 82 -0.07 -8.70 -8.70
CA ILE A 82 0.47 -10.07 -8.76
C ILE A 82 1.17 -10.33 -10.10
N VAL A 83 0.58 -9.85 -11.21
CA VAL A 83 1.22 -9.93 -12.54
C VAL A 83 2.59 -9.22 -12.53
N GLY A 84 2.66 -8.01 -11.99
CA GLY A 84 3.90 -7.25 -11.84
C GLY A 84 4.93 -7.99 -10.98
N PHE A 85 4.50 -8.54 -9.85
CA PHE A 85 5.35 -9.35 -8.97
C PHE A 85 5.91 -10.59 -9.68
N MET A 86 5.08 -11.30 -10.44
CA MET A 86 5.49 -12.50 -11.17
C MET A 86 6.45 -12.18 -12.32
N LEU A 87 6.21 -11.08 -13.05
CA LEU A 87 7.13 -10.58 -14.07
C LEU A 87 8.48 -10.18 -13.47
N PHE A 88 8.48 -9.53 -12.31
CA PHE A 88 9.69 -9.13 -11.61
C PHE A 88 10.52 -10.34 -11.18
N LEU A 89 9.91 -11.33 -10.53
CA LEU A 89 10.61 -12.55 -10.10
C LEU A 89 11.12 -13.38 -11.28
N SER A 90 10.38 -13.40 -12.38
CA SER A 90 10.73 -14.21 -13.55
C SER A 90 11.58 -13.49 -14.58
N TRP A 91 11.99 -12.24 -14.32
CA TRP A 91 12.68 -11.37 -15.28
C TRP A 91 13.94 -12.00 -15.87
N ALA A 92 14.73 -12.68 -15.05
CA ALA A 92 15.99 -13.29 -15.49
C ALA A 92 15.78 -14.59 -16.28
N ASN A 93 14.73 -15.37 -15.97
CA ASN A 93 14.44 -16.65 -16.62
C ASN A 93 12.92 -16.89 -16.67
N PRO A 94 12.25 -16.49 -17.76
CA PRO A 94 10.83 -16.75 -17.94
C PRO A 94 10.58 -18.25 -18.09
N SER A 95 9.90 -18.85 -17.11
CA SER A 95 9.43 -20.23 -17.22
C SER A 95 8.11 -20.29 -18.00
N ILE A 96 7.84 -21.42 -18.66
CA ILE A 96 6.59 -21.65 -19.39
C ILE A 96 5.37 -21.48 -18.47
N ILE A 97 5.50 -21.85 -17.19
CA ILE A 97 4.45 -21.69 -16.18
C ILE A 97 4.10 -20.22 -15.97
N VAL A 98 5.11 -19.34 -15.92
CA VAL A 98 4.89 -17.89 -15.75
C VAL A 98 4.19 -17.32 -16.99
N ILE A 99 4.59 -17.73 -18.20
CA ILE A 99 3.94 -17.29 -19.44
C ILE A 99 2.47 -17.73 -19.46
N MET A 100 2.18 -19.00 -19.12
CA MET A 100 0.82 -19.52 -19.04
C MET A 100 -0.03 -18.80 -17.99
N TYR A 101 0.54 -18.50 -16.82
CA TYR A 101 -0.11 -17.72 -15.78
C TYR A 101 -0.48 -16.31 -16.27
N LEU A 102 0.46 -15.61 -16.91
CA LEU A 102 0.24 -14.28 -17.47
C LEU A 102 -0.90 -14.28 -18.49
N VAL A 103 -0.89 -15.23 -19.44
CA VAL A 103 -1.96 -15.36 -20.43
C VAL A 103 -3.31 -15.59 -19.74
N MET A 104 -3.38 -16.50 -18.77
CA MET A 104 -4.63 -16.78 -18.04
C MET A 104 -5.14 -15.54 -17.28
N THR A 105 -4.26 -14.81 -16.60
CA THR A 105 -4.63 -13.58 -15.87
C THR A 105 -5.09 -12.46 -16.80
N LEU A 106 -4.47 -12.29 -17.97
CA LEU A 106 -4.89 -11.28 -18.95
C LEU A 106 -6.24 -11.64 -19.58
N VAL A 107 -6.49 -12.93 -19.85
CA VAL A 107 -7.80 -13.40 -20.33
C VAL A 107 -8.88 -13.17 -19.27
N ALA A 108 -8.59 -13.47 -17.99
CA ALA A 108 -9.51 -13.21 -16.89
C ALA A 108 -9.80 -11.70 -16.75
N ALA A 109 -8.78 -10.85 -16.81
CA ALA A 109 -8.94 -9.40 -16.75
C ALA A 109 -9.78 -8.86 -17.92
N ALA A 110 -9.54 -9.36 -19.13
CA ALA A 110 -10.33 -9.02 -20.31
C ALA A 110 -11.79 -9.50 -20.21
N TYR A 111 -12.02 -10.67 -19.63
CA TYR A 111 -13.36 -11.18 -19.41
C TYR A 111 -14.14 -10.30 -18.43
N VAL A 112 -13.51 -9.90 -17.32
CA VAL A 112 -14.13 -9.01 -16.32
C VAL A 112 -14.39 -7.62 -16.91
N SER A 113 -13.53 -7.12 -17.80
CA SER A 113 -13.73 -5.80 -18.43
C SER A 113 -14.85 -5.78 -19.48
N ILE A 114 -15.14 -6.91 -20.12
CA ILE A 114 -16.21 -7.05 -21.10
C ILE A 114 -17.54 -7.43 -20.43
N SER A 115 -17.52 -7.95 -19.20
CA SER A 115 -18.72 -8.31 -18.46
C SER A 115 -19.64 -7.09 -18.34
N PRO A 116 -20.91 -7.19 -18.82
CA PRO A 116 -21.85 -6.07 -18.72
C PRO A 116 -21.99 -5.69 -17.26
N GLN A 117 -21.74 -4.40 -16.98
CA GLN A 117 -22.07 -3.82 -15.68
C GLN A 117 -23.60 -3.72 -15.66
N ASN A 118 -24.24 -4.73 -15.07
CA ASN A 118 -25.66 -4.69 -14.80
C ASN A 118 -25.88 -3.62 -13.72
N GLU A 119 -26.37 -2.46 -14.16
CA GLU A 119 -26.92 -1.41 -13.29
C GLU A 119 -27.88 -2.00 -12.24
#